data_AF-A0A2K3M915-F1
#
_entry.id   AF-A0A2K3M915-F1
#
_cell.length_a   1.000
_cell.length_b   1.000
_cell.length_c   1.000
_cell.angle_alpha   90.00
_cell.angle_beta   90.00
_cell.angle_gamma   90.00
#
_symmetry.space_group_name_H-M   'P 1'
#
loop_
_entity.id
_entity.type
_entity.pdbx_description
1 polymer ?
#
loop_
_entity_poly.entity_id
_entity_poly.type
_entity_poly.pdbx_seq_one_letter_code
_entity_poly.pdbx_strand_id
1 'polypeptide(L)'
;MATRMILRRTIKKRTVLLPPSISSSTSRNGSTLVVAEHENGVIKPPSLSALLAATSLPPPPHKDDSSSVSLLLAGSGPSLHQAASHAAESYPSYISQVLVADSDAFKKPLAEPWAKLVHLVHQRGGYSHIIAASNSFGKNLMPRAAALLDVSPVTDVTGISDSRTFVRCIINFAFVM
;
A
#
# COMPACT_ATOMS: atom_id res chain seq x y z
N MET A 1 -65.68 -41.72 17.42
CA MET A 1 -65.15 -40.36 17.62
C MET A 1 -63.87 -40.20 16.79
N ALA A 2 -63.86 -39.20 15.88
CA ALA A 2 -62.73 -38.56 15.16
C ALA A 2 -61.61 -39.45 14.56
N THR A 3 -61.52 -39.75 13.25
CA THR A 3 -61.19 -38.93 12.05
C THR A 3 -59.69 -38.66 11.82
N ARG A 4 -59.12 -39.30 10.77
CA ARG A 4 -57.99 -38.95 9.83
C ARG A 4 -56.66 -38.40 10.42
N MET A 5 -55.45 -38.68 9.92
CA MET A 5 -54.95 -38.34 8.57
C MET A 5 -53.44 -38.72 8.38
N ILE A 6 -53.15 -39.68 7.50
CA ILE A 6 -52.15 -39.71 6.39
C ILE A 6 -50.76 -39.01 6.54
N LEU A 7 -49.70 -39.85 6.48
CA LEU A 7 -48.50 -39.86 5.61
C LEU A 7 -47.60 -38.61 5.49
N ARG A 8 -46.27 -38.80 5.68
CA ARG A 8 -45.21 -38.47 4.69
C ARG A 8 -43.81 -38.94 5.12
N ARG A 9 -43.18 -39.74 4.25
CA ARG A 9 -41.74 -40.05 4.19
C ARG A 9 -40.96 -38.79 3.81
N THR A 10 -39.76 -38.59 4.35
CA THR A 10 -38.70 -37.84 3.64
C THR A 10 -37.30 -38.35 3.99
N ILE A 11 -36.52 -38.46 2.91
CA ILE A 11 -35.22 -39.10 2.76
C ILE A 11 -34.10 -38.14 3.13
N LYS A 12 -33.12 -38.63 3.89
CA LYS A 12 -31.87 -37.93 4.25
C LYS A 12 -31.00 -37.76 3.00
N LYS A 13 -30.95 -36.55 2.41
CA LYS A 13 -30.08 -36.24 1.27
C LYS A 13 -28.62 -36.05 1.74
N ARG A 14 -27.71 -36.78 1.10
CA ARG A 14 -26.26 -36.52 1.08
C ARG A 14 -26.01 -35.14 0.47
N THR A 15 -25.30 -34.27 1.19
CA THR A 15 -24.85 -32.99 0.65
C THR A 15 -23.37 -33.11 0.29
N VAL A 16 -23.09 -32.81 -0.97
CA VAL A 16 -21.78 -32.73 -1.61
C VAL A 16 -20.99 -31.58 -0.97
N LEU A 17 -19.73 -31.82 -0.60
CA LEU A 17 -18.80 -30.79 -0.13
C LEU A 17 -18.29 -30.00 -1.33
N LEU A 18 -18.76 -28.76 -1.48
CA LEU A 18 -18.13 -27.74 -2.31
C LEU A 18 -17.08 -26.97 -1.47
N PRO A 19 -15.94 -26.55 -2.05
CA PRO A 19 -14.97 -25.73 -1.34
C PRO A 19 -15.55 -24.33 -1.05
N PRO A 20 -15.11 -23.66 0.03
CA PRO A 20 -15.57 -22.31 0.34
C PRO A 20 -15.09 -21.34 -0.73
N SER A 21 -16.03 -20.69 -1.44
CA SER A 21 -15.76 -19.55 -2.30
C SER A 21 -15.24 -18.39 -1.44
N ILE A 22 -13.97 -18.04 -1.59
CA ILE A 22 -13.41 -16.80 -1.02
C ILE A 22 -13.92 -15.63 -1.87
N SER A 23 -15.12 -15.15 -1.56
CA SER A 23 -15.61 -13.88 -2.07
C SER A 23 -15.02 -12.77 -1.21
N SER A 24 -13.78 -12.37 -1.48
CA SER A 24 -13.21 -11.14 -0.92
C SER A 24 -13.80 -9.95 -1.68
N SER A 25 -14.99 -9.49 -1.28
CA SER A 25 -15.50 -8.18 -1.68
C SER A 25 -14.70 -7.10 -0.94
N THR A 26 -13.42 -6.97 -1.27
CA THR A 26 -12.58 -5.92 -0.75
C THR A 26 -12.98 -4.64 -1.44
N SER A 27 -13.77 -3.83 -0.76
CA SER A 27 -13.96 -2.43 -1.08
C SER A 27 -12.58 -1.76 -1.04
N ARG A 28 -11.82 -1.76 -2.15
CA ARG A 28 -10.49 -1.15 -2.23
C ARG A 28 -10.64 0.36 -2.08
N ASN A 29 -10.33 0.91 -0.93
CA ASN A 29 -10.35 2.36 -0.75
C ASN A 29 -9.24 2.97 -1.62
N GLY A 30 -9.44 4.18 -2.16
CA GLY A 30 -8.43 4.93 -2.91
C GLY A 30 -7.28 5.42 -2.02
N SER A 31 -6.78 4.57 -1.12
CA SER A 31 -5.71 4.90 -0.19
C SER A 31 -4.34 4.57 -0.80
N THR A 32 -3.39 5.48 -0.57
CA THR A 32 -2.01 5.37 -1.04
C THR A 32 -1.08 5.25 0.16
N LEU A 33 -0.21 4.24 0.14
CA LEU A 33 0.86 4.06 1.11
C LEU A 33 2.15 4.67 0.55
N VAL A 34 2.69 5.66 1.24
CA VAL A 34 3.99 6.25 0.91
C VAL A 34 5.04 5.66 1.84
N VAL A 35 6.00 4.94 1.28
CA VAL A 35 7.15 4.41 2.02
C VAL A 35 8.24 5.47 2.04
N ALA A 36 8.57 5.96 3.23
CA ALA A 36 9.50 7.07 3.41
C ALA A 36 10.71 6.68 4.24
N GLU A 37 11.84 7.32 3.91
CA GLU A 37 13.05 7.28 4.71
C GLU A 37 13.15 8.52 5.59
N HIS A 38 13.81 8.34 6.74
CA HIS A 38 14.14 9.42 7.66
C HIS A 38 15.64 9.41 8.00
N GLU A 39 16.14 10.56 8.42
CA GLU A 39 17.50 10.76 8.91
C GLU A 39 17.49 11.92 9.90
N ASN A 40 18.22 11.81 11.01
CA ASN A 40 18.33 12.87 12.02
C ASN A 40 16.98 13.45 12.53
N GLY A 41 15.96 12.62 12.68
CA GLY A 41 14.66 13.07 13.18
C GLY A 41 13.77 13.76 12.15
N VAL A 42 14.13 13.72 10.86
CA VAL A 42 13.34 14.31 9.77
C VAL A 42 13.24 13.36 8.58
N ILE A 43 12.18 13.50 7.80
CA ILE A 43 12.01 12.75 6.55
C ILE A 43 13.04 13.23 5.52
N LYS A 44 13.66 12.30 4.81
CA LYS A 44 14.59 12.65 3.73
C LYS A 44 13.87 13.35 2.57
N PRO A 45 14.49 14.36 1.92
CA PRO A 45 13.88 15.10 0.81
C PRO A 45 13.32 14.24 -0.33
N PRO A 46 13.96 13.13 -0.78
CA PRO A 46 13.39 12.27 -1.83
C PRO A 46 12.02 11.67 -1.47
N SER A 47 11.75 11.40 -0.20
CA SER A 47 10.46 10.89 0.25
C SER A 47 9.33 11.92 0.08
N LEU A 48 9.66 13.22 0.09
CA LEU A 48 8.68 14.28 -0.16
C LEU A 48 8.19 14.25 -1.61
N SER A 49 9.06 13.92 -2.57
CA SER A 49 8.65 13.74 -3.97
C SER A 49 7.64 12.60 -4.11
N ALA A 50 7.83 11.50 -3.39
CA ALA A 50 6.87 10.40 -3.35
C ALA A 50 5.55 10.79 -2.67
N LEU A 51 5.62 11.59 -1.60
CA LEU A 51 4.44 12.11 -0.91
C LEU A 51 3.60 13.02 -1.82
N LEU A 52 4.24 13.96 -2.52
CA LEU A 52 3.54 14.84 -3.46
C LEU A 52 2.95 14.05 -4.64
N ALA A 53 3.69 13.07 -5.16
CA ALA A 53 3.18 12.18 -6.20
C ALA A 53 1.93 11.40 -5.73
N ALA A 54 1.91 10.92 -4.49
CA ALA A 54 0.75 10.24 -3.91
C ALA A 54 -0.51 11.12 -3.87
N THR A 55 -0.34 12.42 -3.64
CA THR A 55 -1.46 13.38 -3.62
C THR A 55 -1.98 13.74 -5.01
N SER A 56 -1.14 13.53 -6.04
CA SER A 56 -1.49 13.77 -7.45
C SER A 56 -2.20 12.57 -8.09
N LEU A 57 -2.36 11.45 -7.37
CA LEU A 57 -3.11 10.31 -7.88
C LEU A 57 -4.62 10.60 -7.88
N PRO A 58 -5.28 10.53 -9.05
CA PRO A 58 -6.72 10.71 -9.10
C PRO A 58 -7.44 9.54 -8.41
N PRO A 59 -8.63 9.79 -7.81
CA PRO A 59 -9.43 8.71 -7.24
C PRO A 59 -9.83 7.71 -8.33
N PRO A 60 -9.99 6.42 -7.98
CA PRO A 60 -10.40 5.41 -8.95
C PRO A 60 -11.80 5.74 -9.53
N PRO A 61 -12.05 5.46 -10.83
CA PRO A 61 -13.23 5.94 -11.57
C PRO A 61 -14.61 5.43 -11.09
N HIS A 62 -14.68 4.67 -10.00
CA HIS A 62 -15.91 4.03 -9.50
C HIS A 62 -16.08 4.07 -7.98
N LYS A 63 -15.47 5.03 -7.25
CA LYS A 63 -15.54 5.01 -5.78
C LYS A 63 -15.39 6.38 -5.13
N ASP A 64 -16.04 6.56 -3.97
CA ASP A 64 -16.04 7.74 -3.10
C ASP A 64 -14.69 8.48 -3.10
N ASP A 65 -14.79 9.80 -3.31
CA ASP A 65 -13.74 10.77 -3.62
C ASP A 65 -12.65 10.97 -2.53
N SER A 66 -12.54 10.09 -1.53
CA SER A 66 -11.53 10.23 -0.48
C SER A 66 -10.23 9.52 -0.88
N SER A 67 -9.33 10.25 -1.54
CA SER A 67 -7.92 9.85 -1.59
C SER A 67 -7.28 10.10 -0.22
N SER A 68 -6.74 9.05 0.40
CA SER A 68 -6.07 9.16 1.71
C SER A 68 -4.65 8.68 1.61
N VAL A 69 -3.73 9.43 2.19
CA VAL A 69 -2.30 9.14 2.11
C VAL A 69 -1.80 8.74 3.49
N SER A 70 -1.28 7.52 3.58
CA SER A 70 -0.62 7.01 4.77
C SER A 70 0.90 7.02 4.55
N LEU A 71 1.64 7.63 5.47
CA LEU A 71 3.10 7.62 5.43
C LEU A 71 3.63 6.51 6.32
N LEU A 72 4.47 5.62 5.78
CA LEU A 72 5.15 4.57 6.54
C LEU A 72 6.62 4.96 6.80
N LEU A 73 6.97 5.02 8.08
CA LEU A 73 8.34 5.17 8.56
C LEU A 73 8.73 3.94 9.39
N ALA A 74 9.94 3.44 9.18
CA ALA A 74 10.50 2.36 9.99
C ALA A 74 11.94 2.66 10.35
N GLY A 75 12.34 2.25 11.55
CA GLY A 75 13.65 2.54 12.11
C GLY A 75 13.76 2.01 13.54
N SER A 76 14.72 2.54 14.28
CA SER A 76 14.87 2.26 15.71
C SER A 76 15.22 3.54 16.47
N GLY A 77 14.61 3.71 17.64
CA GLY A 77 14.96 4.74 18.60
C GLY A 77 14.26 6.10 18.38
N PRO A 78 14.67 7.13 19.14
CA PRO A 78 13.92 8.39 19.25
C PRO A 78 13.89 9.20 17.96
N SER A 79 14.88 9.05 17.09
CA SER A 79 14.93 9.75 15.81
C SER A 79 13.80 9.31 14.86
N LEU A 80 13.29 8.09 15.00
CA LEU A 80 12.12 7.63 14.23
C LEU A 80 10.85 8.37 14.66
N HIS A 81 10.62 8.45 15.97
CA HIS A 81 9.45 9.14 16.53
C HIS A 81 9.48 10.64 16.26
N GLN A 82 10.66 11.25 16.37
CA GLN A 82 10.86 12.65 15.96
C GLN A 82 10.50 12.87 14.49
N ALA A 83 10.96 11.98 13.60
CA ALA A 83 10.63 12.07 12.18
C ALA A 83 9.13 11.93 11.92
N ALA A 84 8.45 11.04 12.65
CA ALA A 84 7.01 10.86 12.54
C ALA A 84 6.22 12.10 12.99
N SER A 85 6.57 12.68 14.14
CA SER A 85 5.96 13.93 14.63
C SER A 85 6.21 15.09 13.67
N HIS A 86 7.47 15.29 13.26
CA HIS A 86 7.84 16.32 12.31
C HIS A 86 7.06 16.20 10.99
N ALA A 87 6.87 14.97 10.50
CA ALA A 87 6.09 14.70 9.29
C ALA A 87 4.64 15.17 9.42
N ALA A 88 3.98 14.76 10.52
CA ALA A 88 2.58 15.08 10.78
C ALA A 88 2.37 16.59 10.94
N GLU A 89 3.30 17.27 11.61
CA GLU A 89 3.24 18.71 11.85
C GLU A 89 3.57 19.54 10.60
N SER A 90 4.57 19.11 9.81
CA SER A 90 5.05 19.87 8.65
C SER A 90 4.18 19.68 7.41
N TYR A 91 3.51 18.53 7.28
CA TYR A 91 2.76 18.16 6.07
C TYR A 91 1.31 17.70 6.33
N PRO A 92 0.51 18.41 7.17
CA PRO A 92 -0.83 17.96 7.57
C PRO A 92 -1.82 17.92 6.41
N SER A 93 -1.62 18.73 5.37
CA SER A 93 -2.47 18.74 4.18
C SER A 93 -2.26 17.54 3.26
N TYR A 94 -1.12 16.85 3.38
CA TYR A 94 -0.72 15.76 2.49
C TYR A 94 -0.75 14.39 3.16
N ILE A 95 -0.66 14.35 4.49
CA ILE A 95 -0.56 13.11 5.27
C ILE A 95 -1.84 12.95 6.10
N SER A 96 -2.60 11.89 5.83
CA SER A 96 -3.77 11.55 6.64
C SER A 96 -3.39 10.80 7.91
N GLN A 97 -2.32 9.99 7.85
CA GLN A 97 -1.82 9.23 9.00
C GLN A 97 -0.34 8.89 8.81
N VAL A 98 0.40 8.81 9.92
CA VAL A 98 1.78 8.32 9.95
C VAL A 98 1.80 6.97 10.67
N LEU A 99 2.27 5.95 9.97
CA LEU A 99 2.50 4.61 10.48
C LEU A 99 3.97 4.47 10.86
N VAL A 100 4.23 4.06 12.09
CA VAL A 100 5.58 3.93 12.64
C VAL A 100 5.86 2.47 12.98
N ALA A 101 6.94 1.92 12.43
CA ALA A 101 7.45 0.60 12.75
C ALA A 101 8.80 0.73 13.47
N ASP A 102 8.76 0.69 14.80
CA ASP A 102 9.94 0.78 15.66
C ASP A 102 10.48 -0.63 15.99
N SER A 103 11.65 -0.95 15.47
CA SER A 103 12.36 -2.19 15.76
C SER A 103 13.83 -2.08 15.35
N ASP A 104 14.72 -2.71 16.12
CA ASP A 104 16.14 -2.82 15.77
C ASP A 104 16.40 -3.50 14.42
N ALA A 105 15.45 -4.30 13.93
CA ALA A 105 15.50 -4.90 12.59
C ALA A 105 15.53 -3.84 11.46
N PHE A 106 15.01 -2.63 11.72
CA PHE A 106 14.97 -1.52 10.76
C PHE A 106 16.08 -0.49 10.97
N LYS A 107 16.97 -0.68 11.96
CA LYS A 107 18.12 0.21 12.21
C LYS A 107 19.00 0.39 10.96
N LYS A 108 19.08 -0.66 10.13
CA LYS A 108 19.64 -0.60 8.78
C LYS A 108 18.51 -0.75 7.76
N PRO A 109 18.50 0.03 6.67
CA PRO A 109 17.45 -0.05 5.66
C PRO A 109 17.64 -1.26 4.72
N LEU A 110 17.65 -2.47 5.28
CA LEU A 110 17.74 -3.72 4.53
C LEU A 110 16.40 -4.01 3.85
N ALA A 111 16.42 -4.36 2.58
CA ALA A 111 15.18 -4.49 1.82
C ALA A 111 14.38 -5.76 2.15
N GLU A 112 14.96 -6.80 2.75
CA GLU A 112 14.28 -8.02 3.20
C GLU A 112 13.27 -7.75 4.34
N PRO A 113 13.65 -7.15 5.48
CA PRO A 113 12.70 -6.82 6.54
C PRO A 113 11.71 -5.74 6.09
N TRP A 114 12.15 -4.76 5.32
CA TRP A 114 11.27 -3.70 4.80
C TRP A 114 10.20 -4.24 3.84
N ALA A 115 10.53 -5.17 2.94
CA ALA A 115 9.55 -5.76 2.02
C ALA A 115 8.46 -6.52 2.79
N LYS A 116 8.85 -7.28 3.83
CA LYS A 116 7.90 -7.96 4.73
C LYS A 116 7.01 -6.97 5.49
N LEU A 117 7.58 -5.86 5.95
CA LEU A 117 6.83 -4.79 6.61
C LEU A 117 5.78 -4.19 5.67
N VAL A 118 6.18 -3.80 4.45
CA VAL A 118 5.27 -3.25 3.44
C VAL A 118 4.14 -4.22 3.14
N HIS A 119 4.46 -5.51 2.98
CA HIS A 119 3.46 -6.56 2.75
C HIS A 119 2.46 -6.67 3.91
N LEU A 120 2.95 -6.68 5.16
CA LEU A 120 2.10 -6.72 6.36
C LEU A 120 1.19 -5.49 6.45
N VAL A 121 1.75 -4.30 6.24
CA VAL A 121 1.00 -3.05 6.27
C VAL A 121 -0.07 -3.03 5.16
N HIS A 122 0.27 -3.52 3.96
CA HIS A 122 -0.69 -3.67 2.88
C HIS A 122 -1.84 -4.62 3.24
N GLN A 123 -1.55 -5.81 3.79
CA GLN A 123 -2.59 -6.76 4.20
C GLN A 123 -3.56 -6.17 5.22
N ARG A 124 -3.08 -5.31 6.12
CA ARG A 124 -3.91 -4.67 7.16
C ARG A 124 -4.68 -3.46 6.64
N GLY A 125 -4.04 -2.63 5.82
CA GLY A 125 -4.59 -1.34 5.37
C GLY A 125 -5.36 -1.39 4.05
N GLY A 126 -5.17 -2.43 3.23
CA GLY A 126 -5.87 -2.58 1.95
C GLY A 126 -5.56 -1.49 0.93
N TYR A 127 -4.30 -1.03 0.88
CA TYR A 127 -3.88 0.09 0.02
C TYR A 127 -4.02 -0.21 -1.47
N SER A 128 -4.51 0.78 -2.22
CA SER A 128 -4.62 0.70 -3.68
C SER A 128 -3.29 0.92 -4.39
N HIS A 129 -2.47 1.84 -3.85
CA HIS A 129 -1.17 2.21 -4.40
C HIS A 129 -0.12 2.17 -3.30
N ILE A 130 1.10 1.77 -3.65
CA ILE A 130 2.27 1.83 -2.79
C ILE A 130 3.35 2.57 -3.57
N ILE A 131 3.88 3.64 -3.00
CA ILE A 131 4.82 4.53 -3.66
C ILE A 131 6.04 4.72 -2.76
N ALA A 132 7.22 4.76 -3.36
CA ALA A 132 8.46 5.13 -2.71
C ALA A 132 9.25 6.07 -3.63
N ALA A 133 10.22 6.79 -3.06
CA ALA A 133 11.14 7.61 -3.84
C ALA A 133 12.00 6.75 -4.78
N SER A 134 12.30 7.23 -5.99
CA SER A 134 13.18 6.51 -6.95
C SER A 134 14.67 6.68 -6.62
N ASN A 135 15.06 6.34 -5.39
CA ASN A 135 16.45 6.38 -4.92
C ASN A 135 16.99 4.96 -4.64
N SER A 136 18.21 4.84 -4.14
CA SER A 136 18.83 3.55 -3.85
C SER A 136 18.00 2.67 -2.91
N PHE A 137 17.30 3.26 -1.94
CA PHE A 137 16.42 2.53 -1.04
C PHE A 137 15.17 2.02 -1.77
N GLY A 138 14.41 2.91 -2.43
CA GLY A 138 13.19 2.55 -3.14
C GLY A 138 13.43 1.56 -4.28
N LYS A 139 14.51 1.74 -5.06
CA LYS A 139 14.88 0.81 -6.16
C LYS A 139 15.27 -0.58 -5.66
N ASN A 140 15.80 -0.68 -4.44
CA ASN A 140 16.16 -1.96 -3.84
C ASN A 140 14.97 -2.65 -3.15
N LEU A 141 14.08 -1.86 -2.53
CA LEU A 141 12.92 -2.33 -1.78
C LEU A 141 11.73 -2.68 -2.68
N MET A 142 11.32 -1.77 -3.57
CA MET A 142 10.05 -1.88 -4.30
C MET A 142 9.93 -3.15 -5.15
N PRO A 143 10.95 -3.61 -5.90
CA PRO A 143 10.84 -4.87 -6.65
C PRO A 143 10.58 -6.08 -5.77
N ARG A 144 11.14 -6.11 -4.55
CA ARG A 144 10.94 -7.21 -3.60
C ARG A 144 9.59 -7.16 -2.93
N ALA A 145 9.13 -5.96 -2.54
CA ALA A 145 7.79 -5.77 -2.00
C ALA A 145 6.72 -6.13 -3.06
N ALA A 146 6.93 -5.73 -4.31
CA ALA A 146 6.05 -6.03 -5.43
C ALA A 146 5.97 -7.54 -5.71
N ALA A 147 7.10 -8.25 -5.65
CA ALA A 147 7.13 -9.70 -5.76
C ALA A 147 6.32 -10.41 -4.66
N LEU A 148 6.38 -9.93 -3.41
CA LEU A 148 5.56 -10.48 -2.31
C LEU A 148 4.06 -10.22 -2.49
N LEU A 149 3.69 -9.19 -3.25
CA LEU A 149 2.32 -8.80 -3.54
C LEU A 149 1.80 -9.36 -4.88
N ASP A 150 2.64 -10.10 -5.61
CA ASP A 150 2.36 -10.61 -6.96
C ASP A 150 1.91 -9.51 -7.96
N VAL A 151 2.63 -8.37 -7.94
CA VAL A 151 2.37 -7.24 -8.84
C VAL A 151 3.64 -6.79 -9.54
N SER A 152 3.51 -6.26 -10.76
CA SER A 152 4.64 -5.64 -11.48
C SER A 152 4.85 -4.20 -11.00
N PRO A 153 6.03 -3.84 -10.47
CA PRO A 153 6.31 -2.46 -10.10
C PRO A 153 6.52 -1.58 -11.34
N VAL A 154 6.13 -0.31 -11.25
CA VAL A 154 6.51 0.73 -12.22
C VAL A 154 7.63 1.56 -11.59
N THR A 155 8.79 1.59 -12.21
CA THR A 155 9.98 2.31 -11.71
C THR A 155 10.24 3.58 -12.53
N ASP A 156 10.98 4.53 -11.93
CA ASP A 156 11.43 5.76 -12.59
C ASP A 156 10.29 6.57 -13.24
N VAL A 157 9.19 6.71 -12.49
CA VAL A 157 8.03 7.52 -12.87
C VAL A 157 8.38 9.01 -12.76
N THR A 158 8.13 9.76 -13.84
CA THR A 158 8.34 11.22 -13.93
C THR A 158 7.04 12.00 -13.96
N GLY A 159 5.91 11.34 -14.23
CA GLY A 159 4.59 11.97 -14.21
C GLY A 159 3.45 10.96 -14.05
N ILE A 160 2.31 11.45 -13.58
CA ILE A 160 1.07 10.68 -13.42
C ILE A 160 0.04 11.30 -14.37
N SER A 161 -0.42 10.54 -15.35
CA SER A 161 -1.44 11.00 -16.29
C SER A 161 -2.85 10.58 -15.86
N ASP A 162 -2.98 9.37 -15.32
CA ASP A 162 -4.23 8.82 -14.82
C ASP A 162 -3.94 7.80 -13.70
N SER A 163 -4.98 7.35 -12.99
CA SER A 163 -4.94 6.34 -11.91
C SER A 163 -4.13 5.07 -12.25
N ARG A 164 -4.03 4.71 -13.53
CA ARG A 164 -3.24 3.56 -14.01
C ARG A 164 -2.19 3.91 -15.06
N THR A 165 -2.05 5.19 -15.40
CA THR A 165 -1.18 5.63 -16.51
C THR A 165 -0.07 6.51 -15.97
N PHE A 166 1.14 6.00 -16.05
CA PHE A 166 2.35 6.66 -15.55
C PHE A 166 3.27 6.99 -16.71
N VAL A 167 3.83 8.21 -16.68
CA VAL A 167 4.88 8.63 -17.60
C VAL A 167 6.21 8.20 -16.99
N ARG A 168 6.99 7.46 -17.78
CA ARG A 168 8.33 7.01 -17.41
C ARG A 168 9.31 7.42 -18.49
N CYS A 169 10.51 7.83 -18.09
CA CYS A 169 11.59 7.99 -19.04
C CYS A 169 12.03 6.60 -19.50
N ILE A 170 11.78 6.29 -20.76
CA ILE A 170 12.54 5.26 -21.45
C ILE A 170 13.88 5.88 -21.85
N ILE A 171 14.98 5.17 -21.64
CA ILE A 171 16.30 5.55 -22.17
C ILE A 171 16.20 5.70 -23.69
N ASN A 172 15.94 6.91 -24.14
CA ASN A 172 16.15 7.30 -25.52
C ASN A 172 17.22 8.38 -25.50
N PHE A 173 18.33 8.08 -26.14
CA PHE A 173 19.49 8.96 -26.27
C PHE A 173 19.15 10.08 -27.25
N ALA A 174 18.17 10.92 -26.92
CA ALA A 174 17.88 12.13 -27.67
C ALA A 174 18.75 13.24 -27.11
N PHE A 175 19.97 13.32 -27.64
CA PHE A 175 20.85 14.47 -27.49
C PHE A 175 20.14 15.65 -28.18
N VAL A 176 19.59 16.57 -27.40
CA VAL A 176 19.11 17.85 -27.91
C VAL A 176 20.31 18.79 -27.87
N MET A 177 20.87 19.11 -29.05
CA MET A 177 21.76 20.25 -29.26
C MET A 177 20.96 21.55 -29.27
#